data_AF-A0AA37JAY1-F1
#
_entry.id   AF-A0AA37JAY1-F1
#
_cell.length_a   1.000
_cell.length_b   1.000
_cell.length_c   1.000
_cell.angle_alpha   90.00
_cell.angle_beta   90.00
_cell.angle_gamma   90.00
#
_symmetry.space_group_name_H-M   'P 1'
#
loop_
_entity.id
_entity.type
_entity.pdbx_description
1 polymer ?
#
loop_
_entity_poly.entity_id
_entity_poly.type
_entity_poly.pdbx_seq_one_letter_code
_entity_poly.pdbx_strand_id
1 'polypeptide(L)'
;MEDALTRAIAFTKAGADAIMIHSRKKDPAEIFEFVDKFRKEDSITPIVVVPTSFNTVTEEEFKAKGINVVIYANQLTRTGFPAMQNAARTILENHRAKECDDMCMSIKDIITLIPDEV
;
A
#
# COMPACT_ATOMS: atom_id res chain seq x y z
N MET A 1 1.92 -19.74 -10.97
CA MET A 1 3.34 -19.32 -11.09
C MET A 1 3.75 -19.19 -12.55
N GLU A 2 3.71 -20.26 -13.34
CA GLU A 2 4.14 -20.23 -14.75
C GLU A 2 3.45 -19.15 -15.59
N ASP A 3 2.11 -19.04 -15.52
CA ASP A 3 1.37 -17.99 -16.23
C ASP A 3 1.82 -16.57 -15.83
N ALA A 4 2.11 -16.34 -14.55
CA ALA A 4 2.57 -15.03 -14.07
C ALA A 4 3.94 -14.66 -14.64
N LEU A 5 4.88 -15.63 -14.68
CA LEU A 5 6.21 -15.41 -15.26
C LEU A 5 6.11 -15.18 -16.77
N THR A 6 5.37 -16.02 -17.48
CA THR A 6 5.14 -15.88 -18.93
C THR A 6 4.62 -14.49 -19.28
N ARG A 7 3.63 -14.00 -18.53
CA ARG A 7 3.07 -12.65 -18.69
C ARG A 7 4.10 -11.57 -18.37
N ALA A 8 4.78 -11.67 -17.24
CA ALA A 8 5.78 -10.68 -16.82
C ALA A 8 6.89 -10.52 -17.87
N ILE A 9 7.44 -11.63 -18.36
CA ILE A 9 8.48 -11.62 -19.39
C ILE A 9 7.96 -11.02 -20.70
N ALA A 10 6.73 -11.39 -21.12
CA ALA A 10 6.11 -10.83 -22.32
C ALA A 10 5.90 -9.31 -22.20
N PHE A 11 5.45 -8.83 -21.03
CA PHE A 11 5.23 -7.40 -20.78
C PHE A 11 6.53 -6.61 -20.73
N THR A 12 7.58 -7.15 -20.07
CA THR A 12 8.92 -6.57 -20.12
C THR A 12 9.40 -6.45 -21.57
N LYS A 13 9.32 -7.52 -22.36
CA LYS A 13 9.75 -7.51 -23.77
C LYS A 13 8.95 -6.55 -24.64
N ALA A 14 7.71 -6.26 -24.26
CA ALA A 14 6.86 -5.26 -24.91
C ALA A 14 7.18 -3.81 -24.49
N GLY A 15 8.10 -3.60 -23.53
CA GLY A 15 8.55 -2.28 -23.10
C GLY A 15 7.94 -1.79 -21.78
N ALA A 16 7.40 -2.67 -20.94
CA ALA A 16 6.96 -2.28 -19.60
C ALA A 16 8.15 -1.86 -18.72
N ASP A 17 8.08 -0.68 -18.11
CA ASP A 17 9.13 -0.14 -17.23
C ASP A 17 9.23 -0.85 -15.88
N ALA A 18 8.17 -1.54 -15.46
CA ALA A 18 8.12 -2.28 -14.21
C ALA A 18 7.06 -3.39 -14.26
N ILE A 19 7.27 -4.43 -13.46
CA ILE A 19 6.30 -5.51 -13.26
C ILE A 19 5.72 -5.42 -11.86
N MET A 20 4.41 -5.19 -11.78
CA MET A 20 3.69 -5.31 -10.51
C MET A 20 3.15 -6.73 -10.34
N ILE A 21 3.62 -7.43 -9.31
CA ILE A 21 3.11 -8.75 -8.93
C ILE A 21 2.24 -8.63 -7.68
N HIS A 22 1.13 -9.36 -7.66
CA HIS A 22 0.17 -9.33 -6.57
C HIS A 22 -0.31 -10.73 -6.20
N SER A 23 -0.60 -10.92 -4.91
CA SER A 23 -1.24 -12.13 -4.39
C SER A 23 -2.27 -11.75 -3.33
N ARG A 24 -3.36 -12.52 -3.27
CA ARG A 24 -4.39 -12.37 -2.22
C ARG A 24 -4.08 -13.21 -0.98
N LYS A 25 -3.08 -14.10 -1.05
CA LYS A 25 -2.67 -14.97 0.05
C LYS A 25 -2.00 -14.14 1.16
N LYS A 26 -2.11 -14.62 2.40
CA LYS A 26 -1.40 -14.03 3.55
C LYS A 26 0.07 -14.39 3.59
N ASP A 27 0.41 -15.54 3.03
CA ASP A 27 1.79 -16.04 2.95
C ASP A 27 2.52 -15.36 1.76
N PRO A 28 3.67 -14.70 2.00
CA PRO A 28 4.46 -14.05 0.95
C PRO A 28 5.26 -15.04 0.08
N ALA A 29 5.29 -16.34 0.41
CA ALA A 29 6.12 -17.33 -0.28
C ALA A 29 5.92 -17.34 -1.81
N GLU A 30 4.67 -17.18 -2.27
CA GLU A 30 4.36 -17.11 -3.71
C GLU A 30 4.97 -15.88 -4.39
N ILE A 31 5.01 -14.73 -3.69
CA ILE A 31 5.64 -13.52 -4.21
C ILE A 31 7.15 -13.70 -4.29
N PHE A 32 7.77 -14.27 -3.25
CA PHE A 32 9.21 -14.53 -3.26
C PHE A 32 9.60 -15.56 -4.31
N GLU A 33 8.81 -16.62 -4.49
CA GLU A 33 9.04 -17.60 -5.55
C GLU A 33 8.98 -16.96 -6.94
N PHE A 34 8.01 -16.06 -7.17
CA PHE A 34 7.94 -15.31 -8.42
C PHE A 34 9.18 -14.45 -8.63
N VAL A 35 9.59 -13.68 -7.62
CA VAL A 35 10.75 -12.79 -7.70
C VAL A 35 12.04 -13.57 -7.96
N ASP A 36 12.27 -14.66 -7.23
CA ASP A 36 13.46 -15.51 -7.38
C ASP A 36 13.54 -16.14 -8.78
N LYS A 37 12.39 -16.47 -9.39
CA LYS A 37 12.33 -17.00 -10.76
C LYS A 37 12.49 -15.89 -11.81
N PHE A 38 11.76 -14.79 -11.67
CA PHE A 38 11.82 -13.67 -12.60
C PHE A 38 13.24 -13.07 -12.67
N ARG A 39 13.92 -12.93 -11.53
CA ARG A 39 15.29 -12.41 -11.46
C ARG A 39 16.35 -13.27 -12.15
N LYS A 40 16.08 -14.55 -12.41
CA LYS A 40 16.96 -15.41 -13.22
C LYS A 40 16.89 -15.07 -14.71
N GLU A 41 15.78 -14.51 -15.17
CA GLU A 41 15.58 -14.12 -16.56
C GLU A 41 15.76 -12.61 -16.78
N ASP A 42 15.40 -11.80 -15.79
CA ASP A 42 15.47 -10.35 -15.84
C ASP A 42 15.93 -9.76 -14.49
N SER A 43 17.17 -9.30 -14.48
CA SER A 43 17.82 -8.69 -13.32
C SER A 43 17.61 -7.18 -13.19
N ILE A 44 17.00 -6.52 -14.18
CA ILE A 44 16.98 -5.05 -14.28
C ILE A 44 15.59 -4.46 -14.07
N THR A 45 14.53 -5.11 -14.56
CA THR A 45 13.19 -4.52 -14.54
C THR A 45 12.68 -4.42 -13.10
N PRO A 46 12.32 -3.22 -12.62
CA PRO A 46 11.76 -3.02 -11.29
C PRO A 46 10.56 -3.93 -11.01
N ILE A 47 10.54 -4.54 -9.83
CA ILE A 47 9.38 -5.26 -9.33
C ILE A 47 8.64 -4.39 -8.31
N VAL A 48 7.33 -4.30 -8.48
CA VAL A 48 6.41 -3.56 -7.61
C VAL A 48 5.52 -4.56 -6.86
N VAL A 49 5.30 -4.35 -5.57
CA VAL A 49 4.39 -5.16 -4.75
C VAL A 49 3.39 -4.32 -3.98
N VAL A 50 2.24 -4.93 -3.67
CA VAL A 50 1.19 -4.35 -2.83
C VAL A 50 0.89 -5.31 -1.67
N PRO A 51 1.57 -5.19 -0.52
CA PRO A 51 1.54 -6.19 0.55
C PRO A 51 0.32 -6.06 1.48
N THR A 52 -0.87 -5.82 0.93
CA THR A 52 -2.09 -5.66 1.76
C THR A 52 -2.45 -6.96 2.50
N SER A 53 -2.32 -8.12 1.83
CA SER A 53 -2.64 -9.43 2.42
C SER A 53 -1.47 -10.06 3.20
N PHE A 54 -0.23 -9.83 2.75
CA PHE A 54 1.01 -10.35 3.33
C PHE A 54 1.81 -9.23 4.01
N ASN A 55 1.13 -8.52 4.90
CA ASN A 55 1.58 -7.29 5.54
C ASN A 55 2.60 -7.48 6.69
N THR A 56 3.03 -8.72 6.95
CA THR A 56 4.03 -9.06 7.97
C THR A 56 5.46 -8.89 7.48
N VAL A 57 5.65 -8.76 6.17
CA VAL A 57 6.98 -8.61 5.55
C VAL A 57 7.38 -7.15 5.56
N THR A 58 8.60 -6.89 6.01
CA THR A 58 9.20 -5.56 6.06
C THR A 58 9.73 -5.12 4.69
N GLU A 59 9.90 -3.81 4.50
CA GLU A 59 10.51 -3.26 3.29
C GLU A 59 11.95 -3.76 3.09
N GLU A 60 12.71 -3.96 4.16
CA GLU A 60 14.07 -4.51 4.09
C GLU A 60 14.08 -5.97 3.62
N GLU A 61 13.11 -6.79 4.04
CA GLU A 61 12.96 -8.16 3.51
C GLU A 61 12.59 -8.16 2.03
N PHE A 62 11.69 -7.27 1.59
CA PHE A 62 11.35 -7.12 0.17
C PHE A 62 12.57 -6.68 -0.65
N LYS A 63 13.31 -5.69 -0.16
CA LYS A 63 14.53 -5.19 -0.78
C LYS A 63 15.60 -6.28 -0.89
N ALA A 64 15.81 -7.06 0.16
CA ALA A 64 16.73 -8.19 0.16
C ALA A 64 16.38 -9.27 -0.88
N LYS A 65 15.09 -9.36 -1.24
CA LYS A 65 14.59 -10.25 -2.30
C LYS A 65 14.65 -9.65 -3.71
N GLY A 66 15.03 -8.38 -3.87
CA GLY A 66 15.13 -7.73 -5.19
C GLY A 66 13.83 -7.10 -5.68
N ILE A 67 12.92 -6.78 -4.75
CA ILE A 67 11.75 -5.93 -5.00
C ILE A 67 12.14 -4.46 -4.83
N ASN A 68 11.61 -3.59 -5.67
CA ASN A 68 12.07 -2.21 -5.80
C ASN A 68 11.07 -1.19 -5.26
N VAL A 69 9.77 -1.47 -5.37
CA VAL A 69 8.70 -0.55 -4.96
C VAL A 69 7.65 -1.28 -4.14
N VAL A 70 7.28 -0.70 -3.00
CA VAL A 70 6.23 -1.19 -2.11
C VAL A 70 5.10 -0.16 -2.09
N ILE A 71 3.88 -0.60 -2.38
CA ILE A 71 2.68 0.24 -2.36
C ILE A 71 1.80 -0.15 -1.18
N TYR A 72 1.65 0.76 -0.21
CA TYR A 72 0.62 0.66 0.82
C TYR A 72 -0.71 1.20 0.29
N ALA A 73 -1.48 0.34 -0.36
CA ALA A 73 -2.60 0.75 -1.21
C ALA A 73 -3.81 1.35 -0.49
N ASN A 74 -4.16 0.90 0.73
CA ASN A 74 -5.45 1.25 1.34
C ASN A 74 -5.43 1.42 2.86
N GLN A 75 -4.25 1.44 3.46
CA GLN A 75 -4.07 1.53 4.91
C GLN A 75 -4.63 2.86 5.43
N LEU A 76 -4.29 3.99 4.80
CA LEU A 76 -4.73 5.33 5.23
C LEU A 76 -6.25 5.49 5.19
N THR A 77 -6.89 5.02 4.11
CA THR A 77 -8.35 5.04 3.99
C THR A 77 -8.99 4.14 5.06
N ARG A 78 -8.49 2.90 5.23
CA ARG A 78 -9.01 1.95 6.21
C ARG A 78 -8.81 2.40 7.66
N THR A 79 -7.81 3.22 7.96
CA THR A 79 -7.64 3.84 9.28
C THR A 79 -8.53 5.06 9.46
N GLY A 80 -8.78 5.84 8.40
CA GLY A 80 -9.67 7.00 8.45
C GLY A 80 -11.13 6.63 8.73
N PHE A 81 -11.64 5.53 8.15
CA PHE A 81 -13.03 5.12 8.31
C PHE A 81 -13.46 4.89 9.77
N PRO A 82 -12.74 4.09 10.58
CA PRO A 82 -13.04 3.93 12.01
C PRO A 82 -12.97 5.24 12.78
N ALA A 83 -12.00 6.12 12.49
CA ALA A 83 -11.88 7.42 13.15
C ALA A 83 -13.09 8.31 12.86
N MET A 84 -13.48 8.42 11.59
CA MET A 84 -14.67 9.17 11.17
C MET A 84 -15.96 8.57 11.76
N GLN A 85 -16.07 7.24 11.81
CA GLN A 85 -17.23 6.58 12.40
C GLN A 85 -17.33 6.86 13.90
N ASN A 86 -16.20 6.85 14.62
CA ASN A 86 -16.18 7.13 16.04
C ASN A 86 -16.56 8.60 16.31
N ALA A 87 -15.98 9.55 15.56
CA ALA A 87 -16.36 10.96 15.62
C ALA A 87 -17.87 11.17 15.41
N ALA A 88 -18.44 10.57 14.36
CA ALA A 88 -19.86 10.68 14.06
C ALA A 88 -20.74 10.10 15.18
N ARG A 89 -20.34 8.96 15.78
CA ARG A 89 -21.05 8.35 16.90
C ARG A 89 -21.00 9.24 18.15
N THR A 90 -19.83 9.79 18.48
CA THR A 90 -19.66 10.70 19.62
C THR A 90 -20.57 11.93 19.48
N ILE A 91 -20.64 12.52 18.28
CA ILE A 91 -21.52 13.66 18.01
C ILE A 91 -23.00 13.26 18.18
N LEU A 92 -23.38 12.09 17.66
CA LEU A 92 -24.75 11.58 17.73
C LEU A 92 -25.19 11.34 19.19
N GLU A 93 -24.34 10.73 20.01
CA GLU A 93 -24.64 10.39 21.41
C GLU A 93 -24.72 11.63 22.31
N ASN A 94 -23.89 12.65 22.06
CA ASN A 94 -23.80 13.83 22.92
C ASN A 94 -24.62 15.02 22.40
N HIS A 95 -25.17 14.92 21.19
CA HIS A 95 -25.87 16.01 20.49
C HIS A 95 -25.03 17.30 20.34
N ARG A 96 -23.70 17.19 20.38
CA ARG A 96 -22.72 18.27 20.19
C ARG A 96 -21.35 17.69 19.86
N ALA A 97 -20.43 18.54 19.40
CA ALA A 97 -19.08 18.13 18.98
C ALA A 97 -17.98 18.23 20.05
N LYS A 98 -18.26 18.74 21.26
CA LYS A 98 -17.23 19.01 22.29
C LYS A 98 -16.36 17.79 22.60
N GLU A 99 -16.97 16.62 22.78
CA GLU A 99 -16.29 15.37 23.10
C GLU A 99 -15.51 14.80 21.89
N CYS A 100 -15.89 15.21 20.68
CA CYS A 100 -15.21 14.83 19.44
C CYS A 100 -13.92 15.64 19.23
N ASP A 101 -13.82 16.86 19.78
CA ASP A 101 -12.65 17.73 19.59
C ASP A 101 -11.34 17.07 20.03
N ASP A 102 -11.36 16.22 21.08
CA ASP A 102 -10.18 15.49 21.58
C ASP A 102 -9.60 14.49 20.56
N MET A 103 -10.39 14.11 19.55
CA MET A 103 -9.98 13.19 18.48
C MET A 103 -9.57 13.92 17.20
N CYS A 104 -9.92 15.19 17.08
CA CYS A 104 -9.70 15.97 15.89
C CYS A 104 -8.27 16.52 15.88
N MET A 105 -7.71 16.65 14.67
CA MET A 105 -6.58 17.54 14.46
C MET A 105 -7.01 18.96 14.84
N SER A 106 -6.09 19.76 15.40
CA SER A 106 -6.41 21.14 15.76
C SER A 106 -6.81 21.93 14.52
N ILE A 107 -7.70 22.93 14.68
CA ILE A 107 -8.10 23.82 13.59
C ILE A 107 -6.87 24.53 12.98
N LYS A 108 -5.87 24.84 13.81
CA LYS A 108 -4.63 25.45 13.34
C LYS A 108 -3.87 24.53 12.38
N ASP A 109 -3.72 23.26 12.73
CA ASP A 109 -2.94 22.31 11.93
C ASP A 109 -3.68 21.93 10.65
N ILE A 110 -5.01 21.73 10.70
CA ILE A 110 -5.78 21.37 9.49
C ILE A 110 -5.81 22.51 8.46
N ILE A 111 -5.83 23.77 8.90
CA ILE A 111 -5.78 24.94 7.99
C ILE A 111 -4.47 24.97 7.20
N THR A 112 -3.35 24.49 7.77
CA THR A 112 -2.06 24.44 7.05
C THR A 112 -2.05 23.52 5.83
N LEU A 113 -3.05 22.64 5.70
CA LEU A 113 -3.20 21.78 4.52
C LEU A 113 -3.82 22.52 3.33
N ILE A 114 -4.42 23.69 3.55
CA ILE A 114 -4.91 24.57 2.50
C ILE A 114 -3.71 25.43 2.07
N PRO A 115 -3.21 25.29 0.83
CA PRO A 115 -2.12 26.14 0.36
C PRO A 115 -2.58 27.60 0.32
N ASP A 116 -1.71 28.52 0.73
CA ASP A 116 -1.96 29.95 0.56
C ASP A 116 -2.17 30.25 -0.94
N GLU A 117 -3.18 31.08 -1.25
CA GLU A 117 -3.36 31.58 -2.61
C GLU A 117 -2.09 32.36 -3.02
N VAL A 118 -1.39 31.84 -4.04
CA VAL A 118 -0.21 32.49 -4.66
C VAL A 118 -0.68 33.59 -5.60
#